data_AF-A0A1H7ZGZ0-F1
#
_entry.id   AF-A0A1H7ZGZ0-F1
#
_cell.length_a   1.000
_cell.length_b   1.000
_cell.length_c   1.000
_cell.angle_alpha   90.00
_cell.angle_beta   90.00
_cell.angle_gamma   90.00
#
_symmetry.space_group_name_H-M   'P 1'
#
loop_
_entity.id
_entity.type
_entity.pdbx_description
1 polymer ?
#
loop_
_entity_poly.entity_id
_entity_poly.type
_entity_poly.pdbx_seq_one_letter_code
_entity_poly.pdbx_strand_id
1 'polypeptide(L)'
;MANKNLEKFKQLVSADDQAWLEKVNWRKKNRAWLKKSAAIALKVLRTLRERGLSQKELAEQLDISAQQISKILKGGENLTLETISKLEAVLGIELINVPVYVSTETKEQEISVPAHWFAQPTEHIRKEKVYSYDYDSMLQESTVYPNGDDITAA
;
A
#
# COMPACT_ATOMS: atom_id res chain seq x y z
N MET A 1 -7.03 -37.58 40.71
CA MET A 1 -5.85 -36.74 41.00
C MET A 1 -5.73 -35.70 39.90
N ALA A 2 -5.63 -34.41 40.25
CA ALA A 2 -5.46 -33.35 39.25
C ALA A 2 -4.14 -33.57 38.48
N ASN A 3 -4.19 -33.52 37.15
CA ASN A 3 -3.02 -33.72 36.30
C ASN A 3 -2.06 -32.53 36.47
N LYS A 4 -1.04 -32.70 37.32
CA LYS A 4 -0.02 -31.68 37.63
C LYS A 4 0.65 -31.08 36.40
N ASN A 5 0.70 -31.80 35.28
CA ASN A 5 1.31 -31.30 34.04
C ASN A 5 0.41 -30.28 33.34
N LEU A 6 -0.91 -30.43 33.41
CA LEU A 6 -1.86 -29.48 32.84
C LEU A 6 -1.83 -28.13 33.57
N GLU A 7 -1.74 -28.15 34.90
CA GLU A 7 -1.67 -26.94 35.72
C GLU A 7 -0.35 -26.19 35.49
N LYS A 8 0.78 -26.90 35.41
CA LYS A 8 2.09 -26.31 35.06
C LYS A 8 2.09 -25.73 33.65
N PHE A 9 1.47 -26.41 32.69
CA PHE A 9 1.35 -25.91 31.31
C PHE A 9 0.51 -24.63 31.25
N LYS A 10 -0.66 -24.59 31.90
CA LYS A 10 -1.50 -23.40 31.96
C LYS A 10 -0.79 -22.21 32.61
N GLN A 11 -0.03 -22.44 33.67
CA GLN A 11 0.78 -21.40 34.33
C GLN A 11 1.86 -20.81 33.40
N LEU A 12 2.46 -21.63 32.54
CA LEU A 12 3.46 -21.17 31.56
C LEU A 12 2.83 -20.38 30.40
N VAL A 13 1.66 -20.80 29.93
CA VAL A 13 0.97 -20.17 28.79
C VAL A 13 0.25 -18.87 29.18
N SER A 14 -0.17 -18.72 30.44
CA SER A 14 -1.11 -17.65 30.83
C SER A 14 -0.53 -16.24 31.01
N ALA A 15 0.79 -16.07 31.14
CA ALA A 15 1.38 -14.77 31.47
C ALA A 15 1.82 -13.95 30.25
N ASP A 16 2.41 -14.59 29.23
CA ASP A 16 2.93 -13.90 28.04
C ASP A 16 1.87 -13.63 26.97
N ASP A 17 0.78 -14.40 26.97
CA ASP A 17 -0.26 -14.30 25.94
C ASP A 17 -1.15 -13.06 26.12
N GLN A 18 -1.48 -12.63 27.34
CA GLN A 18 -2.41 -11.51 27.54
C GLN A 18 -1.86 -10.18 27.01
N ALA A 19 -0.60 -9.86 27.33
CA ALA A 19 0.05 -8.65 26.84
C ALA A 19 0.23 -8.66 25.30
N TRP A 20 0.46 -9.83 24.71
CA TRP A 20 0.52 -9.99 23.25
C TRP A 20 -0.87 -9.83 22.61
N LEU A 21 -1.88 -10.49 23.15
CA LEU A 21 -3.27 -10.41 22.69
C LEU A 21 -3.79 -8.97 22.74
N GLU A 22 -3.51 -8.25 23.81
CA GLU A 22 -3.83 -6.83 23.94
C GLU A 22 -3.18 -6.00 22.83
N LYS A 23 -1.88 -6.19 22.57
CA LYS A 23 -1.16 -5.50 21.48
C LYS A 23 -1.75 -5.84 20.11
N VAL A 24 -2.06 -7.11 19.85
CA VAL A 24 -2.67 -7.55 18.59
C VAL A 24 -4.06 -6.92 18.42
N ASN A 25 -4.90 -6.96 19.45
CA ASN A 25 -6.22 -6.37 19.43
C ASN A 25 -6.16 -4.85 19.24
N TRP A 26 -5.21 -4.18 19.89
CA TRP A 26 -4.97 -2.75 19.69
C TRP A 26 -4.59 -2.44 18.24
N ARG A 27 -3.66 -3.19 17.63
CA ARG A 27 -3.28 -3.02 16.22
C ARG A 27 -4.45 -3.27 15.26
N LYS A 28 -5.28 -4.29 15.55
CA LYS A 28 -6.49 -4.57 14.77
C LYS A 28 -7.48 -3.40 14.82
N LYS A 29 -7.76 -2.88 16.02
CA LYS A 29 -8.66 -1.72 16.23
C LYS A 29 -8.13 -0.46 15.55
N ASN A 30 -6.81 -0.25 15.57
CA ASN A 30 -6.14 0.96 15.07
C ASN A 30 -5.59 0.84 13.65
N ARG A 31 -5.93 -0.23 12.92
CA ARG A 31 -5.29 -0.60 11.65
C ARG A 31 -5.33 0.51 10.60
N ALA A 32 -6.43 1.26 10.54
CA ALA A 32 -6.65 2.28 9.51
C ALA A 32 -5.62 3.42 9.57
N TRP A 33 -5.44 4.05 10.73
CA TRP A 33 -4.48 5.14 10.86
C TRP A 33 -3.04 4.64 10.98
N LEU A 34 -2.81 3.45 11.55
CA LEU A 34 -1.48 2.80 11.57
C LEU A 34 -0.96 2.55 10.16
N LYS A 35 -1.83 2.10 9.24
CA LYS A 35 -1.46 1.92 7.82
C LYS A 35 -1.02 3.23 7.18
N LYS A 36 -1.70 4.34 7.48
CA LYS A 36 -1.33 5.68 7.00
C LYS A 36 0.00 6.14 7.59
N SER A 37 0.19 6.00 8.91
CA SER A 37 1.44 6.33 9.60
C SER A 37 2.64 5.56 9.03
N ALA A 38 2.49 4.25 8.83
CA ALA A 38 3.52 3.42 8.21
C ALA A 38 3.83 3.82 6.76
N ALA A 39 2.81 4.16 5.97
CA ALA A 39 3.02 4.64 4.60
C ALA A 39 3.79 5.96 4.55
N ILE A 40 3.47 6.89 5.45
CA ILE A 40 4.20 8.17 5.61
C ILE A 40 5.65 7.88 5.98
N ALA A 41 5.89 7.06 7.01
CA ALA A 41 7.23 6.70 7.45
C ALA A 41 8.08 6.10 6.31
N LEU A 42 7.51 5.18 5.54
CA LEU A 42 8.18 4.58 4.38
C LEU A 42 8.54 5.61 3.31
N LYS A 43 7.63 6.56 3.02
CA LYS A 43 7.87 7.61 2.04
C LYS A 43 8.99 8.56 2.48
N VAL A 44 9.00 8.94 3.77
CA VAL A 44 10.09 9.75 4.34
C VAL A 44 11.41 9.00 4.28
N LEU A 45 11.46 7.73 4.72
CA LEU A 45 12.69 6.91 4.69
C LEU A 45 13.27 6.75 3.28
N ARG A 46 12.41 6.57 2.27
CA ARG A 46 12.84 6.54 0.86
C ARG A 46 13.43 7.87 0.43
N THR A 47 12.76 8.97 0.73
CA THR A 47 13.22 10.33 0.40
C THR A 47 14.58 10.62 1.04
N LEU A 48 14.77 10.24 2.31
CA LEU A 48 16.05 10.37 3.00
C LEU A 48 17.16 9.59 2.30
N ARG A 49 16.88 8.33 1.92
CA ARG A 49 17.85 7.48 1.21
C ARG A 49 18.23 8.06 -0.15
N GLU A 50 17.25 8.54 -0.92
CA GLU A 50 17.46 9.13 -2.24
C GLU A 50 18.32 10.40 -2.17
N ARG A 51 18.22 11.16 -1.07
CA ARG A 51 18.97 12.41 -0.87
C ARG A 51 20.26 12.25 -0.05
N GLY A 52 20.56 11.05 0.43
CA GLY A 52 21.69 10.81 1.32
C GLY A 52 21.59 11.53 2.67
N LEU A 53 20.36 11.88 3.11
CA LEU A 53 20.12 12.59 4.37
C LEU A 53 19.98 11.59 5.53
N SER A 54 20.59 11.92 6.65
CA SER A 54 20.43 11.19 7.91
C SER A 54 19.16 11.61 8.66
N GLN A 55 18.70 10.75 9.56
CA GLN A 55 17.58 11.07 10.45
C GLN A 55 17.90 12.24 11.41
N LYS A 56 19.18 12.41 11.75
CA LYS A 56 19.64 13.48 12.63
C LYS A 56 19.55 14.83 11.92
N GLU A 57 20.02 14.91 10.67
CA GLU A 57 19.90 16.13 9.85
C GLU A 57 18.44 16.49 9.62
N LEU A 58 17.56 15.50 9.37
CA LEU A 58 16.13 15.75 9.26
C LEU A 58 15.54 16.34 10.56
N ALA A 59 15.97 15.82 11.72
CA ALA A 59 15.51 16.30 13.03
C ALA A 59 15.93 17.77 13.26
N GLU A 60 17.17 18.10 12.91
CA GLU A 60 17.72 19.46 13.00
C GLU A 60 16.96 20.43 12.07
N GLN A 61 16.65 20.02 10.84
CA GLN A 61 15.89 20.85 9.89
C GLN A 61 14.43 21.09 10.31
N LEU A 62 13.83 20.15 11.04
CA LEU A 62 12.45 20.23 11.52
C LEU A 62 12.31 20.91 12.89
N ASP A 63 13.43 21.21 13.56
CA ASP A 63 13.48 21.68 14.95
C ASP A 63 12.71 20.76 15.92
N ILE A 64 12.87 19.44 15.75
CA ILE A 64 12.30 18.44 16.65
C ILE A 64 13.35 17.43 17.12
N SER A 65 13.09 16.75 18.23
CA SER A 65 14.04 15.79 18.77
C SER A 65 14.28 14.60 17.82
N ALA A 66 15.53 14.14 17.73
CA ALA A 66 15.89 12.93 16.97
C ALA A 66 15.12 11.68 17.47
N GLN A 67 14.74 11.66 18.76
CA GLN A 67 13.90 10.62 19.33
C GLN A 67 12.48 10.65 18.75
N GLN A 68 11.90 11.84 18.58
CA GLN A 68 10.58 12.01 17.95
C GLN A 68 10.64 11.58 16.48
N ILE A 69 11.65 12.00 15.72
CA ILE A 69 11.87 11.50 14.35
C ILE A 69 11.97 9.97 14.32
N SER A 70 12.76 9.38 15.21
CA SER A 70 12.90 7.92 15.29
C SER A 70 11.57 7.21 15.55
N LYS A 71 10.68 7.80 16.36
CA LYS A 71 9.33 7.27 16.60
C LYS A 71 8.44 7.39 15.36
N ILE A 72 8.46 8.55 14.70
CA ILE A 72 7.73 8.80 13.45
C ILE A 72 8.14 7.78 12.39
N LEU A 73 9.43 7.56 12.19
CA LEU A 73 9.97 6.66 11.17
C LEU A 73 9.74 5.17 11.46
N LYS A 74 9.31 4.80 12.68
CA LYS A 74 8.81 3.45 12.99
C LYS A 74 7.38 3.23 12.48
N GLY A 75 6.65 4.28 12.11
CA GLY A 75 5.30 4.18 11.52
C GLY A 75 4.19 3.76 12.49
N GLY A 76 4.45 3.85 13.80
CA GLY A 76 3.48 3.52 14.86
C GLY A 76 2.94 4.75 15.60
N GLU A 77 3.35 5.95 15.21
CA GLU A 77 2.98 7.20 15.85
C GLU A 77 1.74 7.82 15.22
N ASN A 78 0.94 8.48 16.06
CA ASN A 78 -0.15 9.33 15.59
C ASN A 78 0.41 10.73 15.30
N LEU A 79 0.70 10.98 14.02
CA LEU A 79 1.26 12.25 13.56
C LEU A 79 0.22 13.36 13.62
N THR A 80 0.60 14.52 14.16
CA THR A 80 -0.21 15.74 14.01
C THR A 80 -0.13 16.24 12.56
N LEU A 81 -1.20 16.91 12.10
CA LEU A 81 -1.19 17.56 10.79
C LEU A 81 -0.04 18.56 10.67
N GLU A 82 0.26 19.30 11.74
CA GLU A 82 1.41 20.20 11.79
C GLU A 82 2.75 19.49 11.50
N THR A 83 2.97 18.33 12.12
CA THR A 83 4.19 17.54 11.89
C THR A 83 4.27 17.05 10.45
N ILE A 84 3.14 16.63 9.88
CA ILE A 84 3.06 16.20 8.48
C ILE A 84 3.39 17.37 7.56
N SER A 85 2.79 18.54 7.75
CA SER A 85 3.06 19.72 6.93
C SER A 85 4.50 20.21 7.04
N LYS A 86 5.10 20.13 8.24
CA LYS A 86 6.54 20.43 8.42
C LYS A 86 7.41 19.45 7.64
N LEU A 87 7.11 18.14 7.69
CA LEU A 87 7.82 17.13 6.89
C LEU A 87 7.68 17.41 5.39
N GLU A 88 6.48 17.73 4.92
CA GLU A 88 6.21 18.07 3.52
C GLU A 88 7.00 19.30 3.07
N ALA A 89 7.07 20.34 3.90
CA ALA A 89 7.80 21.57 3.61
C ALA A 89 9.33 21.35 3.55
N VAL A 90 9.91 20.65 4.53
CA VAL A 90 11.36 20.38 4.59
C VAL A 90 11.78 19.41 3.50
N LEU A 91 11.00 18.36 3.27
CA LEU A 91 11.31 17.36 2.27
C LEU A 91 10.84 17.79 0.87
N GLY A 92 9.99 18.80 0.70
CA GLY A 92 9.43 19.16 -0.60
C GLY A 92 8.70 18.00 -1.28
N ILE A 93 7.97 17.20 -0.50
CA ILE A 93 7.16 16.06 -0.97
C ILE A 93 5.75 16.18 -0.41
N GLU A 94 4.77 15.57 -1.09
CA GLU A 94 3.42 15.42 -0.56
C GLU A 94 3.30 14.11 0.23
N LEU A 95 2.82 14.14 1.47
CA LEU A 95 2.59 12.97 2.31
C LEU A 95 1.11 12.61 2.38
N ILE A 96 0.22 13.61 2.43
CA ILE A 96 -1.23 13.42 2.47
C ILE A 96 -1.90 14.32 1.43
N ASN A 97 -2.80 13.73 0.63
CA ASN A 97 -3.64 14.46 -0.30
C ASN A 97 -5.11 14.42 0.18
N VAL A 98 -5.82 15.53 0.04
CA VAL A 98 -7.27 15.62 0.25
C VAL A 98 -7.91 15.94 -1.10
N PRO A 99 -8.69 15.01 -1.70
CA PRO A 99 -9.28 15.25 -3.01
C PRO A 99 -10.27 16.41 -2.95
N VAL A 100 -10.15 17.33 -3.92
CA VAL A 100 -11.12 18.40 -4.12
C VAL A 100 -12.21 17.88 -5.04
N TYR A 101 -13.46 17.89 -4.56
CA TYR A 101 -14.62 17.56 -5.37
C TYR A 101 -15.19 18.83 -5.97
N VAL A 102 -15.22 18.91 -7.30
CA VAL A 102 -15.88 20.00 -8.03
C VAL A 102 -17.20 19.44 -8.55
N SER A 103 -18.32 20.01 -8.12
CA SER A 103 -19.62 19.66 -8.68
C SER A 103 -19.72 20.27 -10.09
N THR A 104 -19.58 19.44 -11.12
CA THR A 104 -19.93 19.85 -12.48
C THR A 104 -21.44 19.79 -12.62
N GLU A 105 -22.09 20.95 -12.56
CA GLU A 105 -23.47 21.08 -13.04
C GLU A 105 -23.48 20.72 -14.53
N THR A 106 -23.89 19.49 -14.82
CA THR A 106 -24.09 19.03 -16.19
C THR A 106 -25.36 19.71 -16.69
N LYS A 107 -25.21 20.88 -17.33
CA LYS A 107 -26.30 21.44 -18.10
C LYS A 107 -26.51 20.51 -19.29
N GLU A 108 -27.54 19.68 -19.23
CA GLU A 108 -28.10 19.00 -20.40
C GLU A 108 -28.54 20.09 -21.38
N GLN A 109 -27.66 20.42 -22.32
CA GLN A 109 -28.03 21.21 -23.47
C GLN A 109 -28.58 20.23 -24.50
N GLU A 110 -29.88 20.36 -24.82
CA GLU A 110 -30.45 19.71 -26.00
C GLU A 110 -29.75 20.27 -27.24
N ILE A 111 -28.73 19.55 -27.71
CA ILE A 111 -28.12 19.86 -28.99
C ILE A 111 -29.12 19.40 -30.06
N SER A 112 -29.79 20.35 -30.72
CA SER A 112 -30.57 20.08 -31.92
C SER A 112 -29.60 19.71 -33.05
N VAL A 113 -29.30 18.42 -33.17
CA VAL A 113 -28.40 17.93 -34.21
C VAL A 113 -29.19 17.81 -35.53
N PRO A 114 -28.75 18.44 -36.64
CA PRO A 114 -29.43 18.31 -37.92
C PRO A 114 -29.50 16.86 -38.38
N ALA A 115 -30.67 16.41 -38.86
CA ALA A 115 -30.88 15.03 -39.31
C ALA A 115 -29.85 14.56 -40.36
N HIS A 116 -29.29 15.49 -41.15
CA HIS A 116 -28.29 15.19 -42.17
C HIS A 116 -26.90 14.84 -41.59
N TRP A 117 -26.60 15.12 -40.32
CA TRP A 117 -25.39 14.61 -39.65
C TRP A 117 -25.50 13.11 -39.34
N PHE A 118 -26.71 12.59 -39.24
CA PHE A 118 -26.97 11.15 -39.09
C PHE A 118 -27.07 10.43 -40.44
N ALA A 119 -26.70 11.08 -41.55
CA ALA A 119 -26.74 10.49 -42.88
C ALA A 119 -25.55 9.53 -43.12
N GLN A 120 -25.80 8.26 -42.74
CA GLN A 120 -25.27 6.98 -43.24
C GLN A 120 -23.75 6.72 -43.26
N PRO A 121 -23.32 5.48 -42.95
CA PRO A 121 -21.93 5.09 -43.06
C PRO A 121 -21.51 5.22 -44.53
N THR A 122 -20.60 6.14 -44.82
CA THR A 122 -19.90 6.11 -46.09
C THR A 122 -19.06 4.83 -46.06
N GLU A 123 -19.45 3.85 -46.88
CA GLU A 123 -18.65 2.64 -47.08
C GLU A 123 -17.27 3.05 -47.61
N HIS A 124 -16.34 3.18 -46.69
CA HIS A 124 -14.93 2.99 -46.95
C HIS A 124 -14.50 1.80 -46.13
N ILE A 125 -14.72 0.60 -46.69
CA ILE A 125 -14.04 -0.61 -46.27
C ILE A 125 -12.53 -0.36 -46.49
N ARG A 126 -11.85 0.21 -45.49
CA ARG A 126 -10.41 0.00 -45.33
C ARG A 126 -10.26 -1.46 -44.95
N LYS A 127 -9.69 -2.27 -45.83
CA LYS A 127 -9.27 -3.64 -45.50
C LYS A 127 -8.27 -3.56 -44.34
N GLU A 128 -8.71 -3.84 -43.13
CA GLU A 128 -7.81 -4.12 -42.01
C GLU A 128 -7.12 -5.47 -42.30
N LYS A 129 -5.79 -5.46 -42.33
CA LYS A 129 -5.00 -6.68 -42.17
C LYS A 129 -5.26 -7.19 -40.76
N VAL A 130 -6.05 -8.25 -40.65
CA VAL A 130 -6.18 -9.02 -39.41
C VAL A 130 -4.87 -9.77 -39.20
N TYR A 131 -4.12 -9.42 -38.15
CA TYR A 131 -3.08 -10.30 -37.60
C TYR A 131 -3.77 -11.31 -36.69
N SER A 132 -3.87 -12.56 -37.13
CA SER A 132 -4.23 -13.68 -36.27
C SER A 132 -2.96 -14.19 -35.58
N TYR A 133 -2.90 -14.13 -34.25
CA TYR A 133 -1.90 -14.86 -33.48
C TYR A 133 -2.40 -16.29 -33.24
N ASP A 134 -1.62 -17.27 -33.69
CA ASP A 134 -1.83 -18.68 -33.40
C ASP A 134 -1.32 -18.98 -31.99
N TYR A 135 -2.24 -19.08 -31.02
CA TYR A 135 -1.92 -19.37 -29.62
C TYR A 135 -1.62 -20.86 -29.37
N ASP A 136 -1.95 -21.75 -30.30
CA ASP A 136 -1.80 -23.20 -30.13
C ASP A 136 -0.34 -23.66 -30.26
N SER A 137 0.53 -22.86 -30.89
CA SER A 137 1.95 -23.15 -31.03
C SER A 137 2.82 -22.74 -29.83
N MET A 138 2.27 -22.06 -28.81
CA MET A 138 3.00 -21.68 -27.58
C MET A 138 2.78 -22.61 -26.38
N LEU A 139 1.88 -23.59 -26.47
CA LEU A 139 1.57 -24.52 -25.36
C LEU A 139 2.38 -25.83 -25.36
N GLN A 140 3.42 -25.95 -26.21
CA GLN A 140 4.27 -27.15 -26.27
C GLN A 140 5.60 -27.07 -25.48
N GLU A 141 5.83 -26.04 -24.68
CA GLU A 141 6.84 -26.09 -23.61
C GLU A 141 6.17 -26.30 -22.24
N SER A 142 5.43 -27.39 -22.18
CA SER A 142 4.87 -27.96 -20.96
C SER A 142 5.96 -28.71 -20.20
N THR A 143 6.24 -28.23 -18.98
CA THR A 143 6.54 -29.04 -17.79
C THR A 143 7.80 -29.93 -17.81
N VAL A 144 8.88 -29.42 -17.21
CA VAL A 144 9.73 -30.23 -16.32
C VAL A 144 9.98 -29.44 -15.05
N TYR A 145 9.05 -29.53 -14.09
CA TYR A 145 9.38 -29.30 -12.68
C TYR A 145 9.92 -30.62 -12.13
N PRO A 146 11.16 -30.67 -11.59
CA PRO A 146 11.62 -31.86 -10.91
C PRO A 146 10.81 -32.05 -9.63
N ASN A 147 10.04 -33.14 -9.57
CA ASN A 147 9.28 -33.55 -8.40
C ASN A 147 10.24 -33.81 -7.24
N GLY A 148 9.95 -33.17 -6.10
CA GLY A 148 10.56 -33.50 -4.83
C GLY A 148 9.93 -34.77 -4.29
N ASP A 149 10.63 -35.87 -4.43
CA ASP A 149 10.50 -37.10 -3.64
C ASP A 149 11.87 -37.79 -3.64
N ASP A 150 12.79 -37.27 -2.82
CA ASP A 150 14.02 -37.96 -2.39
C ASP A 150 14.50 -37.37 -1.06
N ILE A 151 13.76 -37.66 0.00
CA ILE A 151 14.25 -37.59 1.39
C ILE A 151 13.85 -38.87 2.13
N THR A 152 14.45 -39.98 1.72
CA THR A 152 14.67 -41.17 2.57
C THR A 152 15.91 -41.95 2.09
N ALA A 153 17.09 -41.65 2.64
CA ALA A 153 18.19 -42.61 2.90
C ALA A 153 19.49 -41.88 3.28
N ALA A 154 19.79 -41.81 4.59
CA ALA A 154 21.10 -41.92 5.25
C ALA A 154 21.03 -41.32 6.66
#